data_AF-A0A4Q5LS55-F1
#
_entry.id   AF-A0A4Q5LS55-F1
#
_cell.length_a   1.000
_cell.length_b   1.000
_cell.length_c   1.000
_cell.angle_alpha   90.00
_cell.angle_beta   90.00
_cell.angle_gamma   90.00
#
_symmetry.space_group_name_H-M   'P 1'
#
loop_
_entity.id
_entity.type
_entity.pdbx_description
1 polymer ?
#
loop_
_entity_poly.entity_id
_entity_poly.type
_entity_poly.pdbx_seq_one_letter_code
_entity_poly.pdbx_strand_id
1 'polypeptide(L)'
;MRSSLKYIIILMAIAMPSILHAQVNTKANLGDIYSASLKGNTKQYERAFFNLFPDTFTDFQRMYGYDEAKGGAIYYRQALGHINYFFKTAKSVDEKVFAQKLLSITKNGTWEADAENYFQSDLRNYFFGHSSLLIPLLKAKSQNEIDRFWYFFLDGPHFNKDTYNRTLILLKGNPSMVKACKRAADKVNKNNVH
;
A
#
# COMPACT_ATOMS: atom_id res chain seq x y z
N MET A 1 -38.86 65.40 -16.98
CA MET A 1 -39.83 64.28 -16.86
C MET A 1 -39.57 63.30 -18.01
N ARG A 2 -39.58 61.98 -17.72
CA ARG A 2 -39.16 60.80 -18.54
C ARG A 2 -37.64 60.56 -18.54
N SER A 3 -37.06 59.69 -17.71
CA SER A 3 -37.15 58.20 -17.65
C SER A 3 -37.03 57.56 -19.03
N SER A 4 -36.02 56.74 -19.36
CA SER A 4 -35.75 55.45 -18.71
C SER A 4 -34.41 54.85 -19.16
N LEU A 5 -33.63 54.40 -18.17
CA LEU A 5 -32.90 53.13 -18.08
C LEU A 5 -32.83 52.23 -19.33
N LYS A 6 -31.64 51.91 -19.84
CA LYS A 6 -31.26 50.55 -20.31
C LYS A 6 -29.75 50.32 -20.12
N TYR A 7 -29.44 49.40 -19.21
CA TYR A 7 -28.12 48.84 -18.98
C TYR A 7 -27.60 48.10 -20.22
N ILE A 8 -26.34 48.32 -20.59
CA ILE A 8 -25.58 47.38 -21.42
C ILE A 8 -24.47 46.82 -20.53
N ILE A 9 -24.75 45.66 -19.94
CA ILE A 9 -23.75 44.80 -19.30
C ILE A 9 -23.08 44.03 -20.43
N ILE A 10 -21.83 44.37 -20.76
CA ILE A 10 -21.01 43.55 -21.66
C ILE A 10 -20.47 42.38 -20.83
N LEU A 11 -21.06 41.20 -21.03
CA LEU A 11 -20.50 39.91 -20.62
C LEU A 11 -19.19 39.68 -21.39
N MET A 12 -18.04 39.82 -20.73
CA MET A 12 -16.84 39.11 -21.17
C MET A 12 -16.86 37.72 -20.56
N ALA A 13 -17.25 36.75 -21.38
CA ALA A 13 -17.07 35.33 -21.10
C ALA A 13 -15.57 35.05 -21.06
N ILE A 14 -15.00 35.01 -19.86
CA ILE A 14 -13.71 34.36 -19.65
C ILE A 14 -14.00 32.87 -19.83
N ALA A 15 -13.58 32.32 -20.97
CA ALA A 15 -13.59 30.90 -21.22
C ALA A 15 -12.86 30.22 -20.07
N MET A 16 -13.62 29.63 -19.14
CA MET A 16 -13.05 28.72 -18.17
C MET A 16 -12.41 27.60 -18.98
N PRO A 17 -11.11 27.29 -18.78
CA PRO A 17 -10.56 26.10 -19.37
C PRO A 17 -11.43 24.96 -18.86
N SER A 18 -12.06 24.24 -19.80
CA SER A 18 -12.86 23.06 -19.54
C SER A 18 -11.99 22.09 -18.76
N ILE A 19 -12.05 22.15 -17.44
CA ILE A 19 -11.37 21.17 -16.65
C ILE A 19 -12.25 19.94 -16.74
N LEU A 20 -11.93 19.12 -17.73
CA LEU A 20 -12.27 17.71 -17.76
C LEU A 20 -11.50 17.03 -16.61
N HIS A 21 -11.74 17.46 -15.36
CA HIS A 21 -11.50 16.61 -14.22
C HIS A 21 -12.52 15.51 -14.36
N ALA A 22 -12.07 14.32 -14.78
CA ALA A 22 -12.88 13.13 -14.61
C ALA A 22 -13.25 13.09 -13.12
N GLN A 23 -14.49 13.47 -12.78
CA GLN A 23 -14.97 13.33 -11.42
C GLN A 23 -14.91 11.84 -11.13
N VAL A 24 -14.00 11.43 -10.24
CA VAL A 24 -13.97 10.06 -9.74
C VAL A 24 -15.35 9.80 -9.16
N ASN A 25 -16.10 8.93 -9.82
CA ASN A 25 -17.46 8.57 -9.40
C ASN A 25 -17.37 8.05 -7.97
N THR A 26 -18.05 8.70 -7.03
CA THR A 26 -17.99 8.38 -5.59
C THR A 26 -18.58 7.00 -5.25
N LYS A 27 -19.13 6.28 -6.24
CA LYS A 27 -19.59 4.88 -6.15
C LYS A 27 -18.62 3.85 -6.77
N ALA A 28 -17.50 4.28 -7.35
CA ALA A 28 -16.57 3.38 -8.03
C ALA A 28 -15.85 2.45 -7.03
N ASN A 29 -15.83 1.16 -7.33
CA ASN A 29 -15.06 0.19 -6.54
C ASN A 29 -13.57 0.22 -6.94
N LEU A 30 -12.71 -0.45 -6.17
CA LEU A 30 -11.27 -0.49 -6.42
C LEU A 30 -10.92 -0.95 -7.86
N GLY A 31 -11.62 -1.96 -8.37
CA GLY A 31 -11.43 -2.48 -9.73
C GLY A 31 -11.80 -1.49 -10.84
N ASP A 32 -12.85 -0.69 -10.64
CA ASP A 32 -13.26 0.37 -11.57
C ASP A 32 -12.19 1.47 -11.64
N ILE A 33 -11.67 1.90 -10.49
CA ILE A 33 -10.60 2.90 -10.40
C ILE A 33 -9.33 2.38 -11.06
N TYR A 34 -8.94 1.14 -10.79
CA TYR A 34 -7.79 0.51 -11.43
C TYR A 34 -7.96 0.49 -12.95
N SER A 35 -9.09 -0.01 -13.44
CA SER A 35 -9.38 -0.10 -14.88
C SER A 35 -9.40 1.27 -15.56
N ALA A 36 -9.95 2.29 -14.90
CA ALA A 36 -9.92 3.66 -15.40
C ALA A 36 -8.48 4.21 -15.47
N SER A 37 -7.65 3.91 -14.47
CA SER A 37 -6.25 4.36 -14.43
C SER A 37 -5.39 3.79 -15.56
N LEU A 38 -5.72 2.61 -16.07
CA LEU A 38 -5.02 1.99 -17.21
C LEU A 38 -5.29 2.74 -18.53
N LYS A 39 -6.41 3.46 -18.64
CA LYS A 39 -6.76 4.26 -19.82
C LYS A 39 -6.13 5.65 -19.82
N GLY A 40 -5.62 6.10 -18.67
CA GLY A 40 -4.95 7.38 -18.51
C GLY A 40 -4.47 7.56 -17.07
N ASN A 41 -3.16 7.80 -16.91
CA ASN A 41 -2.57 7.94 -15.59
C ASN A 41 -2.78 9.36 -15.01
N THR A 42 -3.89 9.58 -14.29
CA THR A 42 -4.07 10.81 -13.52
C THR A 42 -3.68 10.56 -12.06
N LYS A 43 -2.99 11.52 -11.43
CA LYS A 43 -2.69 11.48 -9.97
C LYS A 43 -3.95 11.31 -9.11
N GLN A 44 -5.11 11.72 -9.65
CA GLN A 44 -6.40 11.57 -9.01
C GLN A 44 -6.82 10.09 -8.89
N TYR A 45 -6.62 9.27 -9.92
CA TYR A 45 -6.90 7.84 -9.85
C TYR A 45 -5.94 7.11 -8.92
N GLU A 46 -4.66 7.47 -8.92
CA GLU A 46 -3.68 6.89 -7.98
C GLU A 46 -4.08 7.18 -6.52
N ARG A 47 -4.51 8.40 -6.20
CA ARG A 47 -5.01 8.75 -4.85
C ARG A 47 -6.31 8.04 -4.51
N ALA A 48 -7.25 7.95 -5.44
CA ALA A 48 -8.51 7.24 -5.23
C ALA A 48 -8.27 5.75 -4.97
N PHE A 49 -7.36 5.14 -5.73
CA PHE A 49 -6.97 3.74 -5.54
C PHE A 49 -6.30 3.53 -4.18
N PHE A 50 -5.35 4.40 -3.80
CA PHE A 50 -4.72 4.35 -2.48
C PHE A 50 -5.74 4.40 -1.34
N ASN A 51 -6.75 5.27 -1.45
CA ASN A 51 -7.80 5.40 -0.44
C ASN A 51 -8.70 4.16 -0.35
N LEU A 52 -8.95 3.47 -1.48
CA LEU A 52 -9.78 2.27 -1.54
C LEU A 52 -9.02 0.97 -1.27
N PHE A 53 -7.69 0.99 -1.37
CA PHE A 53 -6.86 -0.18 -1.07
C PHE A 53 -7.02 -0.57 0.41
N PRO A 54 -6.89 -1.86 0.78
CA PRO A 54 -6.96 -2.31 2.18
C PRO A 54 -6.11 -1.48 3.16
N ASP A 55 -6.65 -1.21 4.35
CA ASP A 55 -5.91 -0.57 5.46
C ASP A 55 -5.34 -1.58 6.46
N THR A 56 -5.84 -2.82 6.43
CA THR A 56 -5.45 -3.90 7.35
C THR A 56 -5.17 -5.19 6.60
N PHE A 57 -4.41 -6.11 7.21
CA PHE A 57 -4.18 -7.43 6.64
C PHE A 57 -5.48 -8.20 6.42
N THR A 58 -6.43 -8.11 7.36
CA THR A 58 -7.72 -8.79 7.25
C THR A 58 -8.54 -8.29 6.06
N ASP A 59 -8.53 -6.98 5.80
CA ASP A 59 -9.20 -6.43 4.60
C ASP A 59 -8.46 -6.84 3.33
N PHE A 60 -7.12 -6.92 3.40
CA PHE A 60 -6.30 -7.41 2.30
C PHE A 60 -6.66 -8.86 1.93
N GLN A 61 -6.72 -9.76 2.92
CA GLN A 61 -7.14 -11.14 2.71
C GLN A 61 -8.58 -11.25 2.21
N ARG A 62 -9.50 -10.41 2.72
CA ARG A 62 -10.89 -10.39 2.23
C ARG A 62 -10.98 -10.01 0.75
N MET A 63 -10.05 -9.20 0.26
CA MET A 63 -10.05 -8.72 -1.13
C MET A 63 -9.25 -9.63 -2.07
N TYR A 64 -8.15 -10.21 -1.60
CA TYR A 64 -7.17 -10.90 -2.43
C TYR A 64 -6.82 -12.32 -2.00
N GLY A 65 -7.22 -12.75 -0.81
CA GLY A 65 -6.86 -14.05 -0.27
C GLY A 65 -7.58 -15.22 -0.95
N TYR A 66 -7.12 -16.42 -0.62
CA TYR A 66 -7.73 -17.68 -1.02
C TYR A 66 -8.32 -18.39 0.20
N ASP A 67 -9.52 -18.92 0.06
CA ASP A 67 -10.19 -19.75 1.06
C ASP A 67 -10.47 -21.11 0.43
N GLU A 68 -10.10 -22.21 1.08
CA GLU A 68 -10.25 -23.56 0.49
C GLU A 68 -11.71 -23.91 0.18
N ALA A 69 -12.67 -23.40 0.95
CA ALA A 69 -14.09 -23.68 0.77
C ALA A 69 -14.77 -22.73 -0.23
N LYS A 70 -14.31 -21.48 -0.31
CA LYS A 70 -14.93 -20.41 -1.12
C LYS A 70 -14.15 -20.06 -2.40
N GLY A 71 -12.93 -20.57 -2.53
CA GLY A 71 -11.98 -20.19 -3.57
C GLY A 71 -11.38 -18.80 -3.35
N GLY A 72 -10.85 -18.21 -4.43
CA GLY A 72 -10.25 -16.88 -4.41
C GLY A 72 -11.26 -15.76 -4.15
N ALA A 73 -10.86 -14.77 -3.38
CA ALA A 73 -11.61 -13.53 -3.16
C ALA A 73 -11.87 -12.73 -4.46
N ILE A 74 -12.71 -11.68 -4.35
CA ILE A 74 -13.19 -10.89 -5.50
C ILE A 74 -12.08 -10.37 -6.42
N TYR A 75 -10.92 -10.02 -5.87
CA TYR A 75 -9.77 -9.53 -6.63
C TYR A 75 -8.57 -10.49 -6.63
N TYR A 76 -8.76 -11.76 -6.24
CA TYR A 76 -7.69 -12.78 -6.19
C TYR A 76 -6.89 -12.84 -7.50
N ARG A 77 -7.59 -12.93 -8.65
CA ARG A 77 -6.93 -13.01 -9.97
C ARG A 77 -6.26 -11.71 -10.42
N GLN A 78 -6.60 -10.59 -9.80
CA GLN A 78 -6.08 -9.26 -10.09
C GLN A 78 -5.02 -8.82 -9.07
N ALA A 79 -4.70 -9.66 -8.08
CA ALA A 79 -3.85 -9.30 -6.93
C ALA A 79 -2.52 -8.68 -7.37
N LEU A 80 -1.78 -9.35 -8.27
CA LEU A 80 -0.49 -8.84 -8.75
C LEU A 80 -0.60 -7.43 -9.35
N GLY A 81 -1.58 -7.19 -10.23
CA GLY A 81 -1.77 -5.87 -10.86
C GLY A 81 -2.16 -4.78 -9.86
N HIS A 82 -3.09 -5.10 -8.95
CA HIS A 82 -3.55 -4.17 -7.93
C HIS A 82 -2.47 -3.85 -6.90
N ILE A 83 -1.68 -4.83 -6.47
CA ILE A 83 -0.57 -4.65 -5.52
C ILE A 83 0.53 -3.80 -6.15
N ASN A 84 0.97 -4.12 -7.37
CA ASN A 84 1.94 -3.31 -8.11
C ASN A 84 1.47 -1.85 -8.23
N TYR A 85 0.17 -1.65 -8.50
CA TYR A 85 -0.43 -0.33 -8.61
C TYR A 85 -0.52 0.38 -7.25
N PHE A 86 -0.81 -0.31 -6.15
CA PHE A 86 -0.74 0.22 -4.80
C PHE A 86 0.65 0.82 -4.52
N PHE A 87 1.73 0.08 -4.75
CA PHE A 87 3.08 0.59 -4.53
C PHE A 87 3.45 1.76 -5.45
N LYS A 88 2.89 1.81 -6.67
CA LYS A 88 3.02 2.98 -7.56
C LYS A 88 2.38 4.24 -6.96
N THR A 89 1.30 4.12 -6.20
CA THR A 89 0.61 5.28 -5.59
C THR A 89 1.48 6.07 -4.61
N ALA A 90 2.57 5.49 -4.09
CA ALA A 90 3.53 6.18 -3.22
C ALA A 90 4.09 7.47 -3.83
N LYS A 91 4.07 7.63 -5.16
CA LYS A 91 4.50 8.85 -5.87
C LYS A 91 3.44 9.97 -5.88
N SER A 92 2.22 9.67 -5.48
CA SER A 92 1.05 10.55 -5.60
C SER A 92 0.36 10.88 -4.27
N VAL A 93 0.80 10.25 -3.19
CA VAL A 93 0.36 10.52 -1.81
C VAL A 93 1.54 10.98 -0.96
N ASP A 94 1.25 11.51 0.23
CA ASP A 94 2.30 11.82 1.20
C ASP A 94 3.04 10.54 1.61
N GLU A 95 4.36 10.61 1.64
CA GLU A 95 5.24 9.45 1.86
C GLU A 95 5.01 8.81 3.24
N LYS A 96 4.78 9.62 4.27
CA LYS A 96 4.52 9.14 5.62
C LYS A 96 3.14 8.49 5.71
N VAL A 97 2.13 9.06 5.03
CA VAL A 97 0.79 8.46 4.92
C VAL A 97 0.85 7.09 4.22
N PHE A 98 1.59 6.98 3.12
CA PHE A 98 1.81 5.70 2.44
C PHE A 98 2.50 4.68 3.36
N ALA A 99 3.62 5.06 3.98
CA ALA A 99 4.38 4.19 4.87
C ALA A 99 3.56 3.72 6.08
N GLN A 100 2.70 4.58 6.64
CA GLN A 100 1.79 4.21 7.73
C GLN A 100 0.76 3.18 7.29
N LYS A 101 0.14 3.36 6.11
CA LYS A 101 -0.80 2.39 5.55
C LYS A 101 -0.12 1.06 5.25
N LEU A 102 1.05 1.09 4.62
CA LEU A 102 1.88 -0.08 4.36
C LEU A 102 2.14 -0.88 5.65
N LEU A 103 2.62 -0.22 6.71
CA LEU A 103 2.86 -0.88 8.00
C LEU A 103 1.56 -1.39 8.66
N SER A 104 0.44 -0.69 8.48
CA SER A 104 -0.87 -1.13 8.98
C SER A 104 -1.33 -2.42 8.32
N ILE A 105 -1.14 -2.55 7.00
CA ILE A 105 -1.48 -3.79 6.26
C ILE A 105 -0.59 -4.94 6.72
N THR A 106 0.69 -4.72 7.02
CA THR A 106 1.58 -5.80 7.48
C THR A 106 1.27 -6.29 8.89
N LYS A 107 0.43 -5.56 9.65
CA LYS A 107 0.07 -5.93 11.01
C LYS A 107 -0.73 -7.24 10.97
N ASN A 108 -0.17 -8.28 11.59
CA ASN A 108 -0.70 -9.65 11.59
C ASN A 108 -0.64 -10.34 10.22
N GLY A 109 0.24 -9.88 9.33
CA GLY A 109 0.50 -10.57 8.06
C GLY A 109 1.03 -11.99 8.30
N THR A 110 0.52 -12.92 7.50
CA THR A 110 1.03 -14.29 7.36
C THR A 110 1.43 -14.47 5.91
N TRP A 111 2.54 -15.17 5.66
CA TRP A 111 2.93 -15.46 4.28
C TRP A 111 2.05 -16.57 3.71
N GLU A 112 1.63 -16.39 2.46
CA GLU A 112 0.96 -17.37 1.60
C GLU A 112 1.50 -17.20 0.17
N ALA A 113 1.36 -18.22 -0.69
CA ALA A 113 2.04 -18.28 -1.98
C ALA A 113 1.62 -17.19 -2.99
N ASP A 114 0.42 -16.64 -2.87
CA ASP A 114 -0.21 -15.79 -3.87
C ASP A 114 -0.10 -14.29 -3.54
N ALA A 115 -1.22 -13.64 -3.18
CA ALA A 115 -1.29 -12.20 -3.00
C ALA A 115 -0.34 -11.69 -1.90
N GLU A 116 -0.25 -12.44 -0.80
CA GLU A 116 0.62 -12.18 0.32
C GLU A 116 2.09 -12.16 -0.09
N ASN A 117 2.52 -13.12 -0.92
CA ASN A 117 3.88 -13.18 -1.46
C ASN A 117 4.19 -11.97 -2.37
N TYR A 118 3.27 -11.57 -3.24
CA TYR A 118 3.44 -10.37 -4.09
C TYR A 118 3.59 -9.12 -3.21
N PHE A 119 2.70 -8.95 -2.24
CA PHE A 119 2.74 -7.80 -1.33
C PHE A 119 4.00 -7.77 -0.48
N GLN A 120 4.44 -8.92 0.03
CA GLN A 120 5.65 -9.04 0.85
C GLN A 120 6.91 -8.74 0.03
N SER A 121 6.99 -9.19 -1.22
CA SER A 121 8.09 -8.87 -2.13
C SER A 121 8.22 -7.36 -2.34
N ASP A 122 7.11 -6.69 -2.67
CA ASP A 122 7.11 -5.24 -2.89
C ASP A 122 7.33 -4.45 -1.60
N LEU A 123 6.84 -4.94 -0.46
CA LEU A 123 7.15 -4.42 0.87
C LEU A 123 8.65 -4.43 1.13
N ARG A 124 9.35 -5.55 0.84
CA ARG A 124 10.81 -5.65 1.03
C ARG A 124 11.54 -4.64 0.15
N ASN A 125 11.14 -4.54 -1.11
CA ASN A 125 11.72 -3.57 -2.06
C ASN A 125 11.54 -2.13 -1.57
N TYR A 126 10.31 -1.77 -1.17
CA TYR A 126 10.02 -0.45 -0.63
C TYR A 126 10.78 -0.19 0.67
N PHE A 127 10.83 -1.16 1.59
CA PHE A 127 11.55 -1.06 2.86
C PHE A 127 13.03 -0.78 2.65
N PHE A 128 13.68 -1.50 1.75
CA PHE A 128 15.11 -1.29 1.50
C PHE A 128 15.41 0.06 0.84
N GLY A 129 14.48 0.61 0.06
CA GLY A 129 14.60 1.96 -0.51
C GLY A 129 14.30 3.09 0.49
N HIS A 130 13.48 2.83 1.52
CA HIS A 130 12.91 3.87 2.40
C HIS A 130 13.09 3.55 3.89
N SER A 131 14.14 2.80 4.24
CA SER A 131 14.39 2.32 5.60
C SER A 131 14.55 3.46 6.62
N SER A 132 15.10 4.61 6.22
CA SER A 132 15.24 5.80 7.05
C SER A 132 13.89 6.37 7.53
N LEU A 133 12.82 6.20 6.73
CA LEU A 133 11.45 6.56 7.09
C LEU A 133 10.76 5.46 7.90
N LEU A 134 10.87 4.21 7.46
CA LEU A 134 10.11 3.10 8.02
C LEU A 134 10.61 2.66 9.40
N ILE A 135 11.92 2.66 9.64
CA ILE A 135 12.49 2.23 10.93
C ILE A 135 11.97 3.11 12.08
N PRO A 136 12.00 4.45 12.02
CA PRO A 136 11.39 5.29 13.06
C PRO A 136 9.90 5.02 13.27
N LEU A 137 9.13 4.85 12.18
CA LEU A 137 7.69 4.55 12.26
C LEU A 137 7.42 3.20 12.93
N LEU A 138 8.24 2.19 12.64
CA LEU A 138 8.16 0.86 13.24
C LEU A 138 8.56 0.90 14.73
N LYS A 139 9.60 1.64 15.08
CA LYS A 139 10.05 1.81 16.48
C LYS A 139 8.99 2.45 17.37
N ALA A 140 8.06 3.22 16.81
CA ALA A 140 6.94 3.82 17.54
C ALA A 140 5.77 2.86 17.79
N LYS A 141 5.84 1.62 17.28
CA LYS A 141 4.81 0.58 17.48
C LYS A 141 5.06 -0.22 18.75
N SER A 142 4.06 -0.99 19.18
CA SER A 142 4.22 -1.92 20.29
C SER A 142 5.21 -3.04 19.93
N GLN A 143 5.88 -3.63 20.93
CA GLN A 143 6.84 -4.71 20.68
C GLN A 143 6.22 -5.89 19.92
N ASN A 144 4.95 -6.22 20.22
CA ASN A 144 4.20 -7.27 19.52
C ASN A 144 4.00 -6.93 18.03
N GLU A 145 3.66 -5.68 17.70
CA GLU A 145 3.54 -5.27 16.29
C GLU A 145 4.88 -5.31 15.57
N ILE A 146 5.97 -4.91 16.23
CA ILE A 146 7.32 -4.99 15.68
C ILE A 146 7.72 -6.44 15.38
N ASP A 147 7.45 -7.35 16.33
CA ASP A 147 7.80 -8.76 16.18
C ASP A 147 6.97 -9.42 15.07
N ARG A 148 5.69 -9.07 14.95
CA ARG A 148 4.81 -9.54 13.86
C ARG A 148 5.24 -9.00 12.51
N PHE A 149 5.64 -7.73 12.43
CA PHE A 149 6.19 -7.15 11.20
C PHE A 149 7.42 -7.93 10.75
N TRP A 150 8.41 -8.14 11.63
CA TRP A 150 9.63 -8.85 11.25
C TRP A 150 9.39 -10.32 10.91
N TYR A 151 8.43 -10.96 11.58
CA TYR A 151 8.01 -12.31 11.22
C TYR A 151 7.50 -12.32 9.78
N PHE A 152 6.46 -11.54 9.47
CA PHE A 152 5.93 -11.43 8.11
C PHE A 152 7.00 -10.99 7.10
N PHE A 153 7.90 -10.07 7.46
CA PHE A 153 8.94 -9.59 6.56
C PHE A 153 9.95 -10.67 6.17
N LEU A 154 10.23 -11.63 7.05
CA LEU A 154 11.23 -12.69 6.84
C LEU A 154 10.62 -14.03 6.42
N ASP A 155 9.32 -14.21 6.64
CA ASP A 155 8.61 -15.43 6.32
C ASP A 155 8.58 -15.71 4.82
N GLY A 156 8.34 -16.96 4.44
CA GLY A 156 8.37 -17.42 3.05
C GLY A 156 8.54 -18.93 2.96
N PRO A 157 8.51 -19.50 1.75
CA PRO A 157 8.58 -20.94 1.56
C PRO A 157 9.92 -21.52 2.06
N HIS A 158 10.98 -20.70 1.98
CA HIS A 158 12.29 -20.98 2.55
C HIS A 158 12.85 -19.71 3.18
N PHE A 159 13.63 -19.87 4.26
CA PHE A 159 14.29 -18.74 4.90
C PHE A 159 15.35 -18.11 3.99
N ASN A 160 15.17 -16.84 3.65
CA ASN A 160 16.07 -16.11 2.77
C ASN A 160 17.20 -15.43 3.57
N LYS A 161 18.38 -16.07 3.61
CA LYS A 161 19.56 -15.57 4.34
C LYS A 161 20.04 -14.20 3.84
N ASP A 162 19.94 -13.92 2.54
CA ASP A 162 20.41 -12.65 1.97
C ASP A 162 19.53 -11.48 2.41
N THR A 163 18.21 -11.66 2.38
CA THR A 163 17.23 -10.69 2.88
C THR A 163 17.47 -10.43 4.37
N TYR A 164 17.67 -11.48 5.16
CA TYR A 164 17.98 -11.36 6.58
C TYR A 164 19.30 -10.61 6.85
N ASN A 165 20.40 -10.99 6.19
CA ASN A 165 21.70 -10.34 6.35
C ASN A 165 21.66 -8.87 5.94
N ARG A 166 21.03 -8.56 4.81
CA ARG A 166 20.83 -7.17 4.35
C ARG A 166 20.04 -6.36 5.38
N THR A 167 19.01 -6.96 5.97
CA THR A 167 18.21 -6.34 7.02
C THR A 167 19.06 -6.06 8.27
N LEU A 168 19.87 -7.00 8.73
CA LEU A 168 20.75 -6.78 9.87
C LEU A 168 21.76 -5.64 9.66
N ILE A 169 22.33 -5.54 8.45
CA ILE A 169 23.25 -4.45 8.09
C ILE A 169 22.56 -3.09 8.22
N LEU A 170 21.32 -2.97 7.72
CA LEU A 170 20.53 -1.74 7.85
C LEU A 170 20.17 -1.41 9.30
N LEU A 171 19.89 -2.44 10.10
CA LEU A 171 19.50 -2.27 11.50
C LEU A 171 20.69 -2.10 12.45
N LYS A 172 21.95 -2.16 11.99
CA LYS A 172 23.15 -2.17 12.85
C LYS A 172 23.19 -1.09 13.94
N GLY A 173 22.66 0.10 13.65
CA GLY A 173 22.56 1.23 14.59
C GLY A 173 21.34 1.20 15.52
N ASN A 174 20.50 0.16 15.45
CA ASN A 174 19.26 0.01 16.22
C ASN A 174 19.23 -1.35 16.94
N PRO A 175 19.93 -1.49 18.09
CA PRO A 175 20.08 -2.77 18.78
C PRO A 175 18.76 -3.47 19.13
N SER A 176 17.73 -2.71 19.52
CA SER A 176 16.40 -3.25 19.80
C SER A 176 15.74 -3.85 18.56
N MET A 177 15.90 -3.21 17.39
CA MET A 177 15.37 -3.73 16.12
C MET A 177 16.15 -4.93 15.64
N VAL A 178 17.48 -4.95 15.80
CA VAL A 178 18.30 -6.14 15.56
C VAL A 178 17.80 -7.31 16.40
N LYS A 179 17.55 -7.09 17.70
CA LYS A 179 17.03 -8.14 18.59
C LYS A 179 15.65 -8.65 18.14
N ALA A 180 14.76 -7.76 17.70
CA ALA A 180 13.43 -8.14 17.22
C ALA A 180 13.51 -8.94 15.90
N CYS A 181 14.31 -8.47 14.94
CA CYS A 181 14.56 -9.15 13.67
C CYS A 181 15.17 -10.55 13.87
N LYS A 182 16.11 -10.69 14.81
CA LYS A 182 16.70 -11.99 15.18
C LYS A 182 15.66 -12.96 15.75
N ARG A 183 14.83 -12.51 16.69
CA ARG A 183 13.74 -13.35 17.23
C ARG A 183 12.78 -13.83 16.15
N ALA A 184 12.42 -12.94 15.21
CA ALA A 184 11.58 -13.30 14.08
C ALA A 184 12.27 -14.34 13.17
N ALA A 185 13.55 -14.14 12.85
CA ALA A 185 14.34 -15.08 12.06
C ALA A 185 14.43 -16.47 12.71
N ASP A 186 14.67 -16.53 14.02
CA ASP A 186 14.69 -17.79 14.77
C ASP A 186 13.36 -18.53 14.70
N LYS A 187 12.24 -17.78 14.73
CA LYS A 187 10.90 -18.34 14.61
C LYS A 187 10.61 -18.86 13.20
N VAL A 188 10.93 -18.07 12.17
CA VAL A 188 10.75 -18.48 10.76
C VAL A 188 11.62 -19.70 10.44
N ASN A 189 12.88 -19.72 10.88
CA ASN A 189 13.78 -20.86 10.66
C ASN A 189 13.25 -22.16 11.28
N LYS A 190 12.64 -22.10 12.47
CA LYS A 190 12.02 -23.28 13.10
C LYS A 190 10.80 -23.78 12.34
N ASN A 191 10.00 -22.85 11.80
CA ASN A 191 8.77 -23.18 11.08
C ASN A 191 9.06 -23.72 9.66
N ASN A 192 10.18 -23.33 9.06
CA ASN A 192 10.61 -23.73 7.72
C ASN A 192 11.48 -25.01 7.69
N VAL A 193 11.58 -25.74 8.82
CA VAL A 193 12.18 -27.09 8.83
C VAL A 193 11.10 -28.08 8.39
N HIS A 194 11.02 -28.31 7.08
CA HIS A 194 10.32 -29.44 6.48
C HIS A 194 11.33 -30.47 5.98
#